data_AF-A0A7X8J796-F1
#
_entry.id   AF-A0A7X8J796-F1
#
_cell.length_a   1.000
_cell.length_b   1.000
_cell.length_c   1.000
_cell.angle_alpha   90.00
_cell.angle_beta   90.00
_cell.angle_gamma   90.00
#
_symmetry.space_group_name_H-M   'P 1'
#
loop_
_entity.id
_entity.type
_entity.pdbx_description
1 polymer ?
#
loop_
_entity_poly.entity_id
_entity_poly.type
_entity_poly.pdbx_seq_one_letter_code
_entity_poly.pdbx_strand_id
1 'polypeptide(L)'
;MVKAILTGLSIAALLLSNGCRRGNDDPPKRIMYTGSGGKVKTLDPALAADLASRNMTANVYDTLLQYSYSERPYKLEPSMLTALPESNHDMSSYTFKLRDDLYFRDDRCFKEQSKRERRITADDVRYSFLRIADARLHSPVFWIFRGRIKGIDEFHKATGGLKSDDNSIYDRPLAGFEIIDDLNFKIHLNQPDPRFLYNLAIPYASIVSRRAVEFYGESFAFNPV
;
A
#
# COMPACT_ATOMS: atom_id res chain seq x y z
N MET A 1 55.25 28.24 -52.32
CA MET A 1 53.92 28.79 -51.96
C MET A 1 52.76 27.78 -51.98
N VAL A 2 52.86 26.63 -52.64
CA VAL A 2 51.73 25.66 -52.75
C VAL A 2 51.60 24.70 -51.55
N LYS A 3 52.70 24.39 -50.83
CA LYS A 3 52.67 23.47 -49.67
C LYS A 3 52.04 24.04 -48.39
N ALA A 4 51.93 25.37 -48.25
CA ALA A 4 51.35 26.01 -47.06
C ALA A 4 49.81 26.03 -47.09
N ILE A 5 49.21 25.88 -48.28
CA ILE A 5 47.75 25.94 -48.45
C ILE A 5 47.11 24.57 -48.22
N LEU A 6 47.81 23.46 -48.53
CA LEU A 6 47.30 22.10 -48.31
C LEU A 6 47.27 21.67 -46.83
N THR A 7 48.21 22.15 -46.00
CA THR A 7 48.21 21.87 -44.56
C THR A 7 47.17 22.70 -43.79
N GLY A 8 46.82 23.91 -44.28
CA GLY A 8 45.74 24.72 -43.70
C GLY A 8 44.35 24.11 -43.92
N LEU A 9 44.12 23.45 -45.07
CA LEU A 9 42.83 22.82 -45.38
C LEU A 9 42.57 21.52 -44.58
N SER A 10 43.63 20.83 -44.14
CA SER A 10 43.49 19.59 -43.37
C SER A 10 43.19 19.83 -41.88
N ILE A 11 43.59 20.99 -41.33
CA ILE A 11 43.29 21.36 -39.93
C ILE A 11 41.87 21.93 -39.81
N ALA A 12 41.35 22.58 -40.86
CA ALA A 12 39.96 23.05 -40.88
C ALA A 12 38.93 21.91 -40.99
N ALA A 13 39.29 20.77 -41.59
CA ALA A 13 38.41 19.60 -41.71
C ALA A 13 38.30 18.77 -40.41
N LEU A 14 39.31 18.82 -39.53
CA LEU A 14 39.28 18.12 -38.23
C LEU A 14 38.57 18.91 -37.12
N LEU A 15 38.26 20.19 -37.32
CA LEU A 15 37.53 21.02 -36.35
C LEU A 15 36.01 21.04 -36.57
N LEU A 16 35.51 20.41 -37.65
CA LEU A 16 34.09 20.34 -38.01
C LEU A 16 33.40 19.03 -37.62
N SER A 17 34.11 18.07 -37.00
CA SER A 17 33.53 16.82 -36.51
C SER A 17 32.98 16.88 -35.08
N ASN A 18 33.03 18.04 -34.41
CA ASN A 18 32.24 18.29 -33.19
C ASN A 18 30.81 18.75 -33.53
N GLY A 19 30.20 18.08 -34.52
CA GLY A 19 28.77 18.22 -34.81
C GLY A 19 27.97 17.60 -33.67
N CYS A 20 27.46 18.47 -32.79
CA CYS A 20 26.37 18.24 -31.84
C CYS A 20 26.20 16.79 -31.36
N ARG A 21 27.05 16.34 -30.44
CA ARG A 21 26.60 15.34 -29.47
C ARG A 21 25.57 16.05 -28.59
N ARG A 22 24.29 15.99 -28.97
CA ARG A 22 23.19 16.25 -28.04
C ARG A 22 23.38 15.23 -26.91
N GLY A 23 24.03 15.67 -25.83
CA GLY A 23 24.03 14.98 -24.56
C GLY A 23 22.61 14.99 -24.03
N ASN A 24 21.79 14.07 -24.53
CA ASN A 24 20.59 13.66 -23.85
C ASN A 24 20.98 12.39 -23.08
N ASP A 25 21.88 12.56 -22.10
CA ASP A 25 22.23 11.54 -21.12
C ASP A 25 21.11 11.40 -20.06
N ASP A 26 19.94 12.02 -20.29
CA ASP A 26 18.74 11.71 -19.55
C ASP A 26 18.36 10.24 -19.83
N PRO A 27 18.29 9.39 -18.79
CA PRO A 27 17.78 8.04 -18.97
C PRO A 27 16.39 8.11 -19.60
N PRO A 28 16.01 7.14 -20.46
CA PRO A 28 14.72 7.15 -21.12
C PRO A 28 13.61 7.32 -20.08
N LYS A 29 12.86 8.42 -20.18
CA LYS A 29 11.77 8.73 -19.25
C LYS A 29 10.73 7.60 -19.34
N ARG A 30 10.55 6.87 -18.24
CA ARG A 30 9.51 5.82 -18.13
C ARG A 30 8.19 6.48 -17.72
N ILE A 31 7.47 7.02 -18.69
CA ILE A 31 6.20 7.72 -18.46
C ILE A 31 5.07 6.84 -19.00
N MET A 32 4.10 6.50 -18.15
CA MET A 32 2.86 5.84 -18.54
C MET A 32 1.71 6.84 -18.47
N TYR A 33 0.99 6.99 -19.58
CA TYR A 33 -0.26 7.74 -19.63
C TYR A 33 -1.42 6.75 -19.57
N THR A 34 -2.30 6.91 -18.58
CA THR A 34 -3.48 6.07 -18.42
C THR A 34 -4.71 6.92 -18.10
N GLY A 35 -5.86 6.51 -18.59
CA GLY A 35 -7.15 7.06 -18.14
C GLY A 35 -7.57 6.40 -16.83
N SER A 36 -8.08 7.19 -15.88
CA SER A 36 -8.57 6.67 -14.59
C SER A 36 -9.87 5.85 -14.72
N GLY A 37 -10.55 5.89 -15.87
CA GLY A 37 -11.84 5.23 -16.09
C GLY A 37 -13.02 5.90 -15.40
N GLY A 38 -12.83 7.07 -14.77
CA GLY A 38 -13.86 7.84 -14.08
C GLY A 38 -13.29 8.92 -13.16
N LYS A 39 -14.17 9.68 -12.50
CA LYS A 39 -13.77 10.67 -11.49
C LYS A 39 -13.30 9.93 -10.22
N VAL A 40 -12.06 10.19 -9.80
CA VAL A 40 -11.55 9.76 -8.49
C VAL A 40 -12.31 10.51 -7.41
N LYS A 41 -12.99 9.78 -6.52
CA LYS A 41 -13.83 10.35 -5.45
C LYS A 41 -13.09 10.46 -4.13
N THR A 42 -12.18 9.52 -3.87
CA THR A 42 -11.40 9.45 -2.63
C THR A 42 -10.08 8.74 -2.88
N LEU A 43 -9.07 9.02 -2.06
CA LEU A 43 -7.84 8.22 -1.96
C LEU A 43 -7.80 7.41 -0.66
N ASP A 44 -8.85 7.42 0.16
CA ASP A 44 -8.94 6.58 1.35
C ASP A 44 -9.29 5.13 0.97
N PRO A 45 -8.40 4.15 1.20
CA PRO A 45 -8.65 2.75 0.83
C PRO A 45 -9.95 2.18 1.42
N ALA A 46 -10.33 2.60 2.63
CA ALA A 46 -11.52 2.09 3.30
C ALA A 46 -12.84 2.65 2.72
N LEU A 47 -12.76 3.67 1.86
CA LEU A 47 -13.92 4.31 1.22
C LEU A 47 -13.93 4.16 -0.31
N ALA A 48 -12.84 3.68 -0.92
CA ALA A 48 -12.60 3.69 -2.36
C ALA A 48 -13.35 2.61 -3.17
N ALA A 49 -14.65 2.39 -2.94
CA ALA A 49 -15.39 1.28 -3.57
C ALA A 49 -15.60 1.38 -5.10
N ASP A 50 -15.42 2.54 -5.72
CA ASP A 50 -15.52 2.70 -7.17
C ASP A 50 -14.20 2.38 -7.89
N LEU A 51 -14.28 2.00 -9.17
CA LEU A 51 -13.14 1.55 -9.97
C LEU A 51 -12.02 2.61 -10.06
N ALA A 52 -12.38 3.88 -10.27
CA ALA A 52 -11.40 4.95 -10.48
C ALA A 52 -10.64 5.25 -9.18
N SER A 53 -11.36 5.40 -8.07
CA SER A 53 -10.77 5.57 -6.74
C SER A 53 -9.92 4.36 -6.35
N ARG A 54 -10.43 3.14 -6.51
CA ARG A 54 -9.68 1.90 -6.20
C ARG A 54 -8.37 1.82 -6.98
N ASN A 55 -8.40 2.09 -8.28
CA ASN A 55 -7.21 2.04 -9.11
C ASN A 55 -6.21 3.12 -8.69
N MET A 56 -6.68 4.33 -8.36
CA MET A 56 -5.79 5.39 -7.89
C MET A 56 -5.16 5.05 -6.53
N THR A 57 -5.95 4.56 -5.57
CA THR A 57 -5.46 4.08 -4.27
C THR A 57 -4.39 3.00 -4.42
N ALA A 58 -4.57 2.06 -5.36
CA ALA A 58 -3.59 1.00 -5.63
C ALA A 58 -2.23 1.51 -6.17
N ASN A 59 -2.14 2.76 -6.61
CA ASN A 59 -0.87 3.38 -7.00
C ASN A 59 -0.17 4.10 -5.83
N VAL A 60 -0.84 4.22 -4.68
CA VAL A 60 -0.40 5.04 -3.55
C VAL A 60 -0.11 4.20 -2.32
N TYR A 61 -0.90 3.15 -2.09
CA TYR A 61 -0.79 2.27 -0.93
C TYR A 61 -0.50 0.83 -1.34
N ASP A 62 0.16 0.12 -0.44
CA ASP A 62 0.48 -1.30 -0.57
C ASP A 62 -0.46 -2.17 0.27
N THR A 63 -0.67 -3.39 -0.21
CA THR A 63 -1.42 -4.46 0.44
C THR A 63 -0.46 -5.56 0.91
N LEU A 64 -0.91 -6.47 1.79
CA LEU A 64 -0.05 -7.57 2.26
C LEU A 64 0.38 -8.50 1.12
N LEU A 65 -0.54 -8.78 0.21
CA LEU A 65 -0.34 -9.63 -0.96
C LEU A 65 -0.64 -8.85 -2.24
N GLN A 66 -0.17 -9.36 -3.38
CA GLN A 66 -0.54 -8.87 -4.70
C GLN A 66 -0.65 -10.04 -5.68
N TYR A 67 -1.03 -9.76 -6.92
CA TYR A 67 -1.02 -10.76 -7.99
C TYR A 67 0.23 -10.64 -8.85
N SER A 68 0.84 -11.78 -9.14
CA SER A 68 1.85 -11.90 -10.17
C SER A 68 1.20 -11.84 -11.55
N TYR A 69 1.45 -10.76 -12.28
CA TYR A 69 0.93 -10.58 -13.65
C TYR A 69 1.83 -11.21 -14.73
N SER A 70 2.98 -11.77 -14.35
CA SER A 70 3.91 -12.47 -15.25
C SER A 70 3.50 -13.91 -15.55
N GLU A 71 2.73 -14.54 -14.67
CA GLU A 71 2.30 -15.94 -14.81
C GLU A 71 0.85 -16.06 -15.29
N ARG A 72 0.50 -17.20 -15.90
CA ARG A 72 -0.88 -17.58 -16.25
C ARG A 72 -1.13 -19.03 -15.78
N PRO A 73 -2.19 -19.32 -15.00
CA PRO A 73 -3.10 -18.36 -14.36
C PRO A 73 -2.38 -17.42 -13.38
N TYR A 74 -2.96 -16.25 -13.11
CA TYR A 74 -2.41 -15.30 -12.12
C TYR A 74 -2.34 -15.96 -10.75
N LYS A 75 -1.24 -15.73 -10.03
CA LYS A 75 -1.02 -16.28 -8.68
C LYS A 75 -0.82 -15.16 -7.67
N LEU A 76 -1.17 -15.42 -6.41
CA LEU A 76 -0.83 -14.52 -5.32
C LEU A 76 0.67 -14.58 -5.06
N GLU A 77 1.27 -13.42 -4.79
CA GLU A 77 2.65 -13.27 -4.36
C GLU A 77 2.74 -12.25 -3.21
N PRO A 78 3.79 -12.31 -2.38
CA PRO A 78 4.02 -11.33 -1.32
C PRO A 78 4.20 -9.91 -1.86
N SER A 79 3.53 -8.93 -1.25
CA SER A 79 3.84 -7.50 -1.48
C SER A 79 4.55 -6.91 -0.25
N MET A 80 3.89 -6.83 0.90
CA MET A 80 4.52 -6.37 2.16
C MET A 80 5.07 -7.52 3.02
N LEU A 81 4.90 -8.77 2.60
CA LEU A 81 5.31 -9.95 3.36
C LEU A 81 6.65 -10.50 2.86
N THR A 82 7.37 -11.22 3.71
CA THR A 82 8.59 -11.94 3.30
C THR A 82 8.30 -13.21 2.51
N ALA A 83 7.11 -13.79 2.68
CA ALA A 83 6.63 -15.00 2.01
C ALA A 83 5.09 -15.03 2.03
N LEU A 84 4.48 -15.98 1.32
CA LEU A 84 3.04 -16.21 1.45
C LEU A 84 2.71 -16.66 2.89
N PRO A 85 1.56 -16.26 3.46
CA PRO A 85 1.18 -16.66 4.81
C PRO A 85 1.05 -18.17 4.96
N GLU A 86 1.56 -18.70 6.07
CA GLU A 86 1.47 -20.12 6.39
C GLU A 86 0.12 -20.40 7.07
N SER A 87 -0.70 -21.26 6.45
CA SER A 87 -1.95 -21.71 7.05
C SER A 87 -1.71 -22.86 8.03
N ASN A 88 -2.54 -22.94 9.07
CA ASN A 88 -2.68 -24.19 9.82
C ASN A 88 -3.38 -25.27 8.96
N HIS A 89 -3.46 -26.49 9.48
CA HIS A 89 -3.99 -27.66 8.74
C HIS A 89 -5.43 -27.47 8.21
N ASP A 90 -6.29 -26.79 8.97
CA ASP A 90 -7.69 -26.59 8.60
C ASP A 90 -7.97 -25.25 7.90
N MET A 91 -6.95 -24.43 7.63
CA MET A 91 -7.08 -23.12 6.98
C MET A 91 -7.98 -22.12 7.75
N SER A 92 -8.10 -22.28 9.07
CA SER A 92 -8.80 -21.35 9.96
C SER A 92 -7.86 -20.32 10.61
N SER A 93 -6.54 -20.46 10.45
CA SER A 93 -5.55 -19.50 10.95
C SER A 93 -4.37 -19.37 10.00
N TYR A 94 -3.87 -18.13 9.84
CA TYR A 94 -2.74 -17.81 8.97
C TYR A 94 -1.67 -17.05 9.73
N THR A 95 -0.40 -17.44 9.57
CA THR A 95 0.76 -16.77 10.16
C THR A 95 1.44 -15.89 9.12
N PHE A 96 1.72 -14.65 9.49
CA PHE A 96 2.25 -13.61 8.62
C PHE A 96 3.59 -13.10 9.15
N LYS A 97 4.48 -12.74 8.22
CA LYS A 97 5.74 -12.06 8.51
C LYS A 97 5.92 -10.89 7.56
N LEU A 98 5.88 -9.67 8.09
CA LEU A 98 6.17 -8.44 7.36
C LEU A 98 7.65 -8.37 6.99
N ARG A 99 7.96 -7.71 5.88
CA ARG A 99 9.33 -7.25 5.63
C ARG A 99 9.74 -6.23 6.68
N ASP A 100 11.04 -6.16 6.98
CA ASP A 100 11.60 -5.24 7.97
C ASP A 100 12.01 -3.87 7.39
N ASP A 101 11.82 -3.68 6.09
CA ASP A 101 12.19 -2.50 5.31
C ASP A 101 11.01 -1.55 5.00
N LEU A 102 9.86 -1.79 5.62
CA LEU A 102 8.61 -1.07 5.36
C LEU A 102 8.50 0.18 6.23
N TYR A 103 8.30 1.33 5.60
CA TYR A 103 8.10 2.61 6.31
C TYR A 103 7.03 3.42 5.61
N PHE A 104 6.17 4.09 6.37
CA PHE A 104 5.28 5.11 5.80
C PHE A 104 6.09 6.21 5.12
N ARG A 105 5.48 7.00 4.21
CA ARG A 105 6.17 8.17 3.67
C ARG A 105 6.39 9.22 4.77
N ASP A 106 7.42 10.04 4.63
CA ASP A 106 7.58 11.20 5.50
C ASP A 106 6.48 12.23 5.24
N ASP A 107 5.91 12.79 6.31
CA ASP A 107 4.76 13.69 6.23
C ASP A 107 4.64 14.55 7.50
N ARG A 108 3.91 15.68 7.43
CA ARG A 108 3.68 16.58 8.57
C ARG A 108 3.03 15.89 9.77
N CYS A 109 2.23 14.84 9.57
CA CYS A 109 1.65 14.08 10.68
C CYS A 109 2.73 13.40 11.54
N PHE A 110 3.90 13.13 10.97
CA PHE A 110 5.05 12.51 11.63
C PHE A 110 6.14 13.49 12.06
N LYS A 111 5.79 14.77 12.24
CA LYS A 111 6.74 15.77 12.75
C LYS A 111 7.49 15.20 13.97
N GLU A 112 8.82 15.33 13.95
CA GLU A 112 9.76 14.84 14.97
C GLU A 112 9.96 13.32 15.04
N GLN A 113 9.31 12.52 14.18
CA GLN A 113 9.62 11.10 14.05
C GLN A 113 10.72 10.84 13.02
N SER A 114 11.70 10.04 13.43
CA SER A 114 12.67 9.44 12.53
C SER A 114 12.02 8.46 11.56
N LYS A 115 12.71 8.14 10.45
CA LYS A 115 12.25 7.07 9.54
C LYS A 115 11.97 5.76 10.28
N ARG A 116 12.78 5.42 11.28
CA ARG A 116 12.63 4.17 12.05
C ARG A 116 11.34 4.12 12.86
N GLU A 117 10.91 5.25 13.41
CA GLU A 117 9.64 5.37 14.17
C GLU A 117 8.41 5.31 13.27
N ARG A 118 8.59 5.46 11.94
CA ARG A 118 7.55 5.33 10.92
C ARG A 118 7.54 3.94 10.27
N ARG A 119 8.20 2.96 10.89
CA ARG A 119 8.19 1.57 10.40
C ARG A 119 6.77 1.02 10.48
N ILE A 120 6.34 0.34 9.41
CA ILE A 120 5.04 -0.34 9.39
C ILE A 120 5.13 -1.60 10.25
N THR A 121 4.19 -1.78 11.17
CA THR A 121 4.15 -2.95 12.07
C THR A 121 2.87 -3.76 11.92
N ALA A 122 2.81 -4.90 12.62
CA ALA A 122 1.62 -5.73 12.73
C ALA A 122 0.41 -4.98 13.32
N ASP A 123 0.65 -3.97 14.18
CA ASP A 123 -0.41 -3.13 14.72
C ASP A 123 -1.03 -2.21 13.66
N ASP A 124 -0.26 -1.72 12.69
CA ASP A 124 -0.81 -0.95 11.55
C ASP A 124 -1.70 -1.82 10.68
N VAL A 125 -1.35 -3.10 10.50
CA VAL A 125 -2.18 -4.08 9.78
C VAL A 125 -3.50 -4.29 10.51
N ARG A 126 -3.42 -4.58 11.82
CA ARG A 126 -4.60 -4.75 12.67
C ARG A 126 -5.47 -3.50 12.65
N TYR A 127 -4.88 -2.32 12.82
CA TYR A 127 -5.58 -1.04 12.75
C TYR A 127 -6.31 -0.87 11.42
N SER A 128 -5.63 -1.10 10.30
CA SER A 128 -6.20 -0.91 8.97
C SER A 128 -7.44 -1.77 8.74
N PHE A 129 -7.42 -3.02 9.22
CA PHE A 129 -8.55 -3.95 9.04
C PHE A 129 -9.70 -3.61 10.01
N LEU A 130 -9.38 -3.22 11.24
CA LEU A 130 -10.37 -2.73 12.20
C LEU A 130 -11.01 -1.43 11.73
N ARG A 131 -10.26 -0.54 11.09
CA ARG A 131 -10.78 0.73 10.54
C ARG A 131 -11.83 0.48 9.46
N ILE A 132 -11.60 -0.51 8.59
CA ILE A 132 -12.60 -0.96 7.61
C ILE A 132 -13.85 -1.52 8.30
N ALA A 133 -13.68 -2.17 9.46
CA ALA A 133 -14.78 -2.71 10.25
C ALA A 133 -15.48 -1.68 11.15
N ASP A 134 -14.95 -0.47 11.30
CA ASP A 134 -15.56 0.56 12.15
C ASP A 134 -16.88 1.05 11.54
N ALA A 135 -17.98 0.81 12.25
CA ALA A 135 -19.32 1.18 11.79
C ALA A 135 -19.49 2.69 11.63
N ARG A 136 -18.73 3.51 12.37
CA ARG A 136 -18.77 4.97 12.29
C ARG A 136 -18.21 5.49 10.96
N LEU A 137 -17.32 4.72 10.32
CA LEU A 137 -16.74 5.07 9.02
C LEU A 137 -17.72 4.80 7.86
N HIS A 138 -18.74 3.97 8.07
CA HIS A 138 -19.65 3.51 7.02
C HIS A 138 -18.92 2.94 5.79
N SER A 139 -17.85 2.18 6.02
CA SER A 139 -17.03 1.63 4.94
C SER A 139 -17.86 0.75 3.99
N PRO A 140 -17.95 1.09 2.69
CA PRO A 140 -18.65 0.28 1.70
C PRO A 140 -17.92 -1.04 1.41
N VAL A 141 -16.67 -1.21 1.88
CA VAL A 141 -15.81 -2.36 1.57
C VAL A 141 -15.68 -3.35 2.73
N PHE A 142 -16.35 -3.12 3.87
CA PHE A 142 -16.32 -4.05 5.02
C PHE A 142 -16.70 -5.50 4.68
N TRP A 143 -17.44 -5.71 3.59
CA TRP A 143 -17.80 -7.05 3.11
C TRP A 143 -16.61 -8.00 2.88
N ILE A 144 -15.38 -7.48 2.72
CA ILE A 144 -14.17 -8.31 2.56
C ILE A 144 -13.78 -9.05 3.85
N PHE A 145 -14.14 -8.51 5.02
CA PHE A 145 -13.81 -9.11 6.33
C PHE A 145 -15.00 -9.56 7.16
N ARG A 146 -16.19 -9.02 6.87
CA ARG A 146 -17.46 -9.41 7.52
C ARG A 146 -17.63 -10.93 7.55
N GLY A 147 -17.95 -11.48 8.72
CA GLY A 147 -18.14 -12.91 8.94
C GLY A 147 -16.87 -13.77 8.88
N ARG A 148 -15.68 -13.20 8.61
CA ARG A 148 -14.45 -13.97 8.39
C ARG A 148 -13.51 -13.95 9.57
N ILE A 149 -13.13 -12.78 10.08
CA ILE A 149 -12.13 -12.65 11.16
C ILE A 149 -12.84 -12.79 12.53
N LYS A 150 -12.27 -13.59 13.45
CA LYS A 150 -12.89 -13.79 14.78
C LYS A 150 -13.05 -12.46 15.52
N GLY A 151 -14.26 -12.20 16.02
CA GLY A 151 -14.59 -10.99 16.79
C GLY A 151 -14.82 -9.72 15.96
N ILE A 152 -14.64 -9.74 14.63
CA ILE A 152 -14.68 -8.51 13.83
C ILE A 152 -16.09 -7.94 13.67
N ASP A 153 -17.11 -8.80 13.66
CA ASP A 153 -18.50 -8.36 13.55
C ASP A 153 -19.01 -7.82 14.90
N GLU A 154 -18.53 -8.37 16.01
CA GLU A 154 -18.75 -7.83 17.36
C GLU A 154 -18.09 -6.46 17.51
N PHE A 155 -16.85 -6.32 17.03
CA PHE A 155 -16.17 -5.02 16.95
C PHE A 155 -16.99 -4.01 16.14
N HIS A 156 -17.45 -4.39 14.93
CA HIS A 156 -18.28 -3.53 14.08
C HIS A 156 -19.53 -3.05 14.82
N LYS A 157 -20.29 -3.97 15.43
CA LYS A 157 -21.50 -3.62 16.20
C LYS A 157 -21.19 -2.69 17.38
N ALA A 158 -20.10 -2.94 18.10
CA ALA A 158 -19.72 -2.14 19.26
C ALA A 158 -19.36 -0.70 18.88
N THR A 159 -18.67 -0.48 17.75
CA THR A 159 -18.27 0.86 17.30
C THR A 159 -19.45 1.77 16.94
N GLY A 160 -20.58 1.22 16.49
CA GLY A 160 -21.73 2.02 16.05
C GLY A 160 -22.39 2.87 17.15
N GLY A 161 -22.14 2.55 18.42
CA GLY A 161 -22.63 3.34 19.57
C GLY A 161 -21.59 4.32 20.15
N LEU A 162 -20.37 4.37 19.60
CA LEU A 162 -19.29 5.21 20.12
C LEU A 162 -19.27 6.59 19.46
N LYS A 163 -18.68 7.57 20.16
CA LYS A 163 -18.39 8.89 19.57
C LYS A 163 -17.36 8.74 18.46
N SER A 164 -17.36 9.64 17.47
CA SER A 164 -16.44 9.58 16.32
C SER A 164 -14.95 9.71 16.69
N ASP A 165 -14.64 10.32 17.83
CA ASP A 165 -13.28 10.57 18.33
C ASP A 165 -12.78 9.51 19.32
N ASP A 166 -13.60 8.50 19.66
CA ASP A 166 -13.18 7.42 20.56
C ASP A 166 -12.31 6.39 19.80
N ASN A 167 -11.00 6.65 19.79
CA ASN A 167 -10.01 5.76 19.20
C ASN A 167 -9.57 4.63 20.14
N SER A 168 -9.98 4.64 21.41
CA SER A 168 -9.58 3.61 22.39
C SER A 168 -10.09 2.21 22.03
N ILE A 169 -11.15 2.13 21.21
CA ILE A 169 -11.71 0.88 20.72
C ILE A 169 -10.69 0.08 19.89
N TYR A 170 -9.78 0.77 19.18
CA TYR A 170 -8.72 0.14 18.38
C TYR A 170 -7.63 -0.51 19.23
N ASP A 171 -7.57 -0.25 20.53
CA ASP A 171 -6.60 -0.84 21.45
C ASP A 171 -7.13 -2.09 22.15
N ARG A 172 -8.43 -2.40 21.98
CA ARG A 172 -9.04 -3.58 22.61
C ARG A 172 -8.61 -4.87 21.92
N PRO A 173 -8.33 -5.95 22.68
CA PRO A 173 -8.02 -7.25 22.09
C PRO A 173 -9.12 -7.70 21.12
N LEU A 174 -8.70 -8.27 19.99
CA LEU A 174 -9.60 -8.90 19.02
C LEU A 174 -9.15 -10.35 18.84
N ALA A 175 -10.03 -11.32 19.12
CA ALA A 175 -9.69 -12.75 19.03
C ALA A 175 -9.16 -13.17 17.65
N GLY A 176 -9.51 -12.43 16.60
CA GLY A 176 -9.05 -12.66 15.23
C GLY A 176 -7.65 -12.17 14.92
N PHE A 177 -6.99 -11.42 15.82
CA PHE A 177 -5.63 -10.91 15.63
C PHE A 177 -4.76 -11.29 16.84
N GLU A 178 -3.75 -12.12 16.59
CA GLU A 178 -2.70 -12.46 17.55
C GLU A 178 -1.41 -11.75 17.10
N ILE A 179 -1.05 -10.66 17.76
CA ILE A 179 0.23 -9.96 17.53
C ILE A 179 1.32 -10.71 18.31
N ILE A 180 2.32 -11.23 17.61
CA ILE A 180 3.46 -11.94 18.22
C ILE A 180 4.57 -10.94 18.51
N ASP A 181 4.90 -10.10 17.51
CA ASP A 181 5.82 -8.96 17.61
C ASP A 181 5.52 -7.94 16.49
N ASP A 182 6.37 -6.92 16.36
CA ASP A 182 6.24 -5.85 15.35
C ASP A 182 6.07 -6.37 13.92
N LEU A 183 6.65 -7.52 13.56
CA LEU A 183 6.67 -8.04 12.18
C LEU A 183 5.91 -9.35 12.04
N ASN A 184 5.66 -10.08 13.13
CA ASN A 184 5.03 -11.39 13.12
C ASN A 184 3.64 -11.32 13.79
N PHE A 185 2.63 -11.86 13.11
CA PHE A 185 1.28 -11.92 13.63
C PHE A 185 0.49 -13.07 13.02
N LYS A 186 -0.63 -13.42 13.64
CA LYS A 186 -1.60 -14.36 13.08
C LYS A 186 -2.97 -13.72 12.93
N ILE A 187 -3.69 -14.18 11.92
CA ILE A 187 -5.12 -13.90 11.77
C ILE A 187 -5.90 -15.20 11.95
N HIS A 188 -6.87 -15.18 12.87
CA HIS A 188 -7.78 -16.29 13.12
C HIS A 188 -9.16 -16.02 12.51
N LEU A 189 -9.66 -17.01 11.79
CA LEU A 189 -10.93 -16.95 11.08
C LEU A 189 -12.05 -17.68 11.85
N ASN A 190 -13.29 -17.25 11.63
CA ASN A 190 -14.48 -17.88 12.20
C ASN A 190 -14.66 -19.32 11.74
N GLN A 191 -14.21 -19.62 10.51
CA GLN A 191 -14.26 -20.94 9.88
C GLN A 191 -13.10 -21.08 8.89
N PRO A 192 -12.73 -22.32 8.51
CA PRO A 192 -11.85 -22.58 7.38
C PRO A 192 -12.20 -21.75 6.14
N ASP A 193 -11.26 -20.95 5.63
CA ASP A 193 -11.44 -20.21 4.37
C ASP A 193 -10.13 -20.14 3.57
N PRO A 194 -9.92 -21.06 2.59
CA PRO A 194 -8.76 -21.03 1.71
C PRO A 194 -8.69 -19.76 0.84
N ARG A 195 -9.79 -19.02 0.70
CA ARG A 195 -9.87 -17.84 -0.16
C ARG A 195 -9.58 -16.55 0.58
N PHE A 196 -9.39 -16.60 1.91
CA PHE A 196 -9.16 -15.41 2.72
C PHE A 196 -8.00 -14.55 2.19
N LEU A 197 -6.92 -15.20 1.77
CA LEU A 197 -5.71 -14.53 1.25
C LEU A 197 -5.98 -13.66 0.01
N TYR A 198 -6.96 -13.99 -0.83
CA TYR A 198 -7.28 -13.18 -2.00
C TYR A 198 -7.85 -11.81 -1.62
N ASN A 199 -8.52 -11.70 -0.46
CA ASN A 199 -9.00 -10.40 0.02
C ASN A 199 -7.85 -9.47 0.39
N LEU A 200 -6.71 -10.03 0.80
CA LEU A 200 -5.52 -9.30 1.22
C LEU A 200 -4.70 -8.74 0.04
N ALA A 201 -5.10 -9.06 -1.19
CA ALA A 201 -4.56 -8.48 -2.42
C ALA A 201 -5.49 -7.44 -3.07
N ILE A 202 -6.67 -7.21 -2.49
CA ILE A 202 -7.59 -6.18 -2.96
C ILE A 202 -7.10 -4.83 -2.40
N PRO A 203 -7.00 -3.75 -3.20
CA PRO A 203 -6.53 -2.45 -2.72
C PRO A 203 -7.30 -1.87 -1.52
N TYR A 204 -8.51 -2.35 -1.24
CA TYR A 204 -9.27 -2.00 -0.05
C TYR A 204 -8.57 -2.41 1.24
N ALA A 205 -7.83 -3.52 1.23
CA ALA A 205 -7.07 -4.04 2.36
C ALA A 205 -5.67 -3.41 2.49
N SER A 206 -5.46 -2.23 1.91
CA SER A 206 -4.19 -1.52 2.00
C SER A 206 -3.89 -1.10 3.44
N ILE A 207 -2.60 -1.05 3.78
CA ILE A 207 -2.16 -0.69 5.12
C ILE A 207 -2.01 0.83 5.22
N VAL A 208 -2.62 1.44 6.24
CA VAL A 208 -2.61 2.88 6.50
C VAL A 208 -2.09 3.17 7.90
N SER A 209 -1.47 4.35 8.08
CA SER A 209 -0.99 4.79 9.39
C SER A 209 -2.14 5.28 10.26
N ARG A 210 -2.32 4.68 11.45
CA ARG A 210 -3.25 5.18 12.47
C ARG A 210 -3.01 6.66 12.78
N ARG A 211 -1.75 7.03 12.94
CA ARG A 211 -1.34 8.40 13.24
C ARG A 211 -1.73 9.37 12.13
N ALA A 212 -1.52 9.02 10.86
CA ALA A 212 -1.93 9.88 9.75
C ALA A 212 -3.45 10.04 9.70
N VAL A 213 -4.20 8.95 9.88
CA VAL A 213 -5.67 9.00 9.91
C VAL A 213 -6.17 9.88 11.05
N GLU A 214 -5.64 9.72 12.26
CA GLU A 214 -6.05 10.52 13.43
C GLU A 214 -5.66 11.99 13.28
N PHE A 215 -4.48 12.28 12.74
CA PHE A 215 -4.01 13.65 12.51
C PHE A 215 -4.85 14.38 11.45
N TYR A 216 -5.23 13.69 10.38
CA TYR A 216 -5.96 14.30 9.27
C TYR A 216 -7.48 14.25 9.40
N GLY A 217 -8.00 13.30 10.16
CA GLY A 217 -9.44 13.05 10.28
C GLY A 217 -10.11 12.95 8.90
N GLU A 218 -11.14 13.76 8.69
CA GLU A 218 -11.90 13.80 7.43
C GLU A 218 -11.06 14.19 6.21
N SER A 219 -9.93 14.87 6.42
CA SER A 219 -9.04 15.29 5.33
C SER A 219 -8.02 14.22 4.91
N PHE A 220 -8.04 13.03 5.52
CA PHE A 220 -7.07 11.96 5.24
C PHE A 220 -7.00 11.58 3.76
N ALA A 221 -8.15 11.53 3.07
CA ALA A 221 -8.22 11.24 1.64
C ALA A 221 -7.46 12.25 0.75
N PHE A 222 -7.16 13.45 1.25
CA PHE A 222 -6.38 14.47 0.53
C PHE A 222 -4.90 14.49 0.94
N ASN A 223 -4.52 13.68 1.94
CA ASN A 223 -3.18 13.63 2.50
C ASN A 223 -2.74 12.16 2.63
N PRO A 224 -2.57 11.43 1.51
CA PRO A 224 -2.12 10.04 1.58
C PRO A 224 -0.65 9.94 1.99
N VAL A 225 -0.34 8.97 2.86
CA VAL A 225 0.97 8.80 3.52
C VAL A 225 1.42 7.36 3.48
#